data_AF-A0A6A6F5B3-F1
#
_entry.id   AF-A0A6A6F5B3-F1
#
_cell.length_a   1.000
_cell.length_b   1.000
_cell.length_c   1.000
_cell.angle_alpha   90.00
_cell.angle_beta   90.00
_cell.angle_gamma   90.00
#
_symmetry.space_group_name_H-M   'P 1'
#
loop_
_entity.id
_entity.type
_entity.pdbx_description
1 polymer ?
#
loop_
_entity_poly.entity_id
_entity_poly.type
_entity_poly.pdbx_seq_one_letter_code
_entity_poly.pdbx_strand_id
1 'polypeptide(L)'
;HPIPVLSDTTLETFRREAFEPGKPALFPRKHFEALPAVHRWFEKAKNGRVALDIAYLSKFGATIVPLEITNNGQFVRVEQSLSFYLECVKASTTSTATIPTARVYLAQASLADFPKALRDDVPTPDAVLHAGKGDVYGSSLWIGQAPTYTPLHRDPNPNVFVQLAGKKRIRCFAPHIGHAIFARVQEQIGGSAVATMRGEEMMEGDEKEALEKEVWQSEGSHMEHCFEAEVDSGDGLYIPKGYWHSVKGEGNGIVGSVNWWFR
;
A
#
# COMPACT_ATOMS: atom_id res chain seq x y z
N HIS A 1 -14.15 12.22 6.69
CA HIS A 1 -15.19 11.78 5.73
C HIS A 1 -14.85 10.43 5.13
N PRO A 2 -15.81 9.51 4.93
CA PRO A 2 -15.56 8.29 4.16
C PRO A 2 -15.27 8.61 2.68
N ILE A 3 -14.38 7.83 2.05
CA ILE A 3 -14.16 7.91 0.60
C ILE A 3 -15.43 7.43 -0.14
N PRO A 4 -15.96 8.20 -1.11
CA PRO A 4 -17.11 7.79 -1.90
C PRO A 4 -16.86 6.50 -2.69
N VAL A 5 -17.89 5.67 -2.83
CA VAL A 5 -17.86 4.48 -3.70
C VAL A 5 -18.43 4.87 -5.06
N LEU A 6 -17.76 4.46 -6.14
CA LEU A 6 -18.28 4.62 -7.50
C LEU A 6 -19.64 3.95 -7.65
N SER A 7 -20.52 4.54 -8.45
CA SER A 7 -21.88 4.01 -8.67
C SER A 7 -21.90 2.65 -9.37
N ASP A 8 -20.89 2.36 -10.21
CA ASP A 8 -20.68 1.08 -10.88
C ASP A 8 -19.18 0.86 -11.21
N THR A 9 -18.87 -0.23 -11.94
CA THR A 9 -17.51 -0.62 -12.30
C THR A 9 -17.08 -0.17 -13.70
N THR A 10 -17.89 0.62 -14.40
CA THR A 10 -17.62 1.00 -15.78
C THR A 10 -16.53 2.05 -15.87
N LEU A 11 -15.79 2.03 -16.98
CA LEU A 11 -14.77 3.04 -17.26
C LEU A 11 -15.37 4.46 -17.36
N GLU A 12 -16.58 4.60 -17.89
CA GLU A 12 -17.28 5.89 -17.99
C GLU A 12 -17.56 6.47 -16.60
N THR A 13 -18.12 5.66 -15.71
CA THR A 13 -18.38 6.05 -14.32
C THR A 13 -17.09 6.40 -13.60
N PHE A 14 -16.03 5.59 -13.75
CA PHE A 14 -14.72 5.91 -13.16
C PHE A 14 -14.17 7.27 -13.64
N ARG A 15 -14.25 7.54 -14.95
CA ARG A 15 -13.83 8.82 -15.51
C ARG A 15 -14.63 9.99 -14.94
N ARG A 16 -15.95 9.90 -15.03
CA ARG A 16 -16.89 10.96 -14.65
C ARG A 16 -16.88 11.27 -13.16
N GLU A 17 -16.81 10.26 -12.30
CA GLU A 17 -17.01 10.42 -10.85
C GLU A 17 -15.70 10.62 -10.08
N ALA A 18 -14.57 10.13 -10.60
CA ALA A 18 -13.31 10.11 -9.85
C ALA A 18 -12.11 10.69 -10.62
N PHE A 19 -11.81 10.14 -11.80
CA PHE A 19 -10.58 10.49 -12.53
C PHE A 19 -10.58 11.93 -13.05
N GLU A 20 -11.60 12.35 -13.80
CA GLU A 20 -11.70 13.72 -14.34
C GLU A 20 -11.91 14.77 -13.24
N PRO A 21 -12.75 14.55 -12.21
CA PRO A 21 -12.85 15.47 -11.08
C PRO A 21 -11.62 15.52 -10.18
N GLY A 22 -10.69 14.56 -10.31
CA GLY A 22 -9.51 14.44 -9.44
C GLY A 22 -9.89 14.19 -7.97
N LYS A 23 -10.83 13.27 -7.72
CA LYS A 23 -11.31 12.93 -6.38
C LYS A 23 -11.06 11.46 -6.04
N PRO A 24 -10.67 11.15 -4.78
CA PRO A 24 -10.47 9.77 -4.36
C PRO A 24 -11.81 9.04 -4.39
N ALA A 25 -11.79 7.80 -4.85
CA ALA A 25 -12.99 6.97 -4.93
C ALA A 25 -12.64 5.49 -4.73
N LEU A 26 -13.49 4.79 -3.97
CA LEU A 26 -13.47 3.35 -3.90
C LEU A 26 -14.17 2.78 -5.15
N PHE A 27 -13.57 1.76 -5.73
CA PHE A 27 -14.31 0.89 -6.65
C PHE A 27 -15.41 0.16 -5.85
N PRO A 28 -16.48 -0.32 -6.50
CA PRO A 28 -17.48 -1.16 -5.85
C PRO A 28 -16.79 -2.29 -5.07
N ARG A 29 -17.32 -2.63 -3.89
CA ARG A 29 -16.67 -3.58 -2.99
C ARG A 29 -16.43 -4.91 -3.69
N LYS A 30 -15.26 -5.51 -3.42
CA LYS A 30 -14.81 -6.77 -4.03
C LYS A 30 -14.69 -6.75 -5.56
N HIS A 31 -14.62 -5.57 -6.20
CA HIS A 31 -14.45 -5.45 -7.66
C HIS A 31 -13.25 -6.25 -8.20
N PHE A 32 -12.17 -6.33 -7.42
CA PHE A 32 -10.93 -7.02 -7.78
C PHE A 32 -10.78 -8.41 -7.13
N GLU A 33 -11.85 -8.98 -6.57
CA GLU A 33 -11.80 -10.30 -5.90
C GLU A 33 -11.36 -11.42 -6.86
N ALA A 34 -11.69 -11.30 -8.15
CA ALA A 34 -11.34 -12.30 -9.16
C ALA A 34 -9.86 -12.27 -9.61
N LEU A 35 -9.03 -11.35 -9.09
CA LEU A 35 -7.60 -11.34 -9.43
C LEU A 35 -6.93 -12.65 -8.98
N PRO A 36 -6.20 -13.37 -9.86
CA PRO A 36 -5.62 -14.65 -9.50
C PRO A 36 -4.72 -14.60 -8.26
N ALA A 37 -3.99 -13.49 -8.04
CA ALA A 37 -3.14 -13.32 -6.86
C ALA A 37 -3.89 -13.41 -5.54
N VAL A 38 -5.16 -12.96 -5.48
CA VAL A 38 -6.01 -13.06 -4.28
C VAL A 38 -6.16 -14.51 -3.83
N HIS A 39 -6.23 -15.44 -4.79
CA HIS A 39 -6.49 -16.85 -4.54
C HIS A 39 -5.25 -17.75 -4.63
N ARG A 40 -4.18 -17.30 -5.30
CA ARG A 40 -2.96 -18.08 -5.54
C ARG A 40 -1.83 -17.74 -4.59
N TRP A 41 -1.77 -16.52 -4.08
CA TRP A 41 -0.66 -16.07 -3.25
C TRP A 41 -0.95 -16.14 -1.75
N PHE A 42 -2.24 -16.24 -1.40
CA PHE A 42 -2.71 -16.16 -0.03
C PHE A 42 -3.66 -17.30 0.30
N GLU A 43 -3.59 -17.75 1.55
CA GLU A 43 -4.47 -18.79 2.09
C GLU A 43 -5.02 -18.37 3.46
N LYS A 44 -6.15 -18.98 3.85
CA LYS A 44 -6.68 -18.84 5.21
C LYS A 44 -6.02 -19.88 6.10
N ALA A 45 -5.17 -19.43 7.02
CA ALA A 45 -4.56 -20.29 8.03
C ALA A 45 -5.63 -20.83 9.00
N LYS A 46 -5.32 -21.95 9.67
CA LYS A 46 -6.21 -22.65 10.61
C LYS A 46 -6.74 -21.76 11.76
N ASN A 47 -6.01 -20.71 12.11
CA ASN A 47 -6.38 -19.74 13.14
C ASN A 47 -7.21 -18.55 12.59
N GLY A 48 -7.70 -18.64 11.34
CA GLY A 48 -8.49 -17.61 10.67
C GLY A 48 -7.67 -16.43 10.12
N ARG A 49 -6.35 -16.44 10.29
CA ARG A 49 -5.47 -15.38 9.76
C ARG A 49 -5.16 -15.62 8.29
N VAL A 50 -4.89 -14.54 7.55
CA VAL A 50 -4.35 -14.65 6.19
C VAL A 50 -2.86 -14.99 6.27
N ALA A 51 -2.44 -15.99 5.51
CA ALA A 51 -1.05 -16.42 5.35
C ALA A 51 -0.67 -16.44 3.87
N LEU A 52 0.62 -16.57 3.58
CA LEU A 52 1.12 -16.77 2.22
C LEU A 52 0.98 -18.23 1.80
N ASP A 53 0.58 -18.48 0.56
CA ASP A 53 0.71 -19.79 -0.06
C ASP A 53 2.19 -20.02 -0.42
N ILE A 54 2.92 -20.61 0.52
CA ILE A 54 4.34 -20.93 0.36
C ILE A 54 4.56 -21.94 -0.77
N ALA A 55 3.64 -22.87 -0.98
CA ALA A 55 3.77 -23.90 -2.01
C ALA A 55 3.67 -23.29 -3.42
N TYR A 56 2.84 -22.27 -3.60
CA TYR A 56 2.77 -21.52 -4.84
C TYR A 56 3.99 -20.60 -5.03
N LEU A 57 4.29 -19.75 -4.05
CA LEU A 57 5.29 -18.68 -4.18
C LEU A 57 6.73 -19.20 -4.24
N SER A 58 7.04 -20.33 -3.57
CA SER A 58 8.39 -20.92 -3.58
C SER A 58 8.87 -21.35 -4.96
N LYS A 59 7.96 -21.57 -5.92
CA LYS A 59 8.30 -21.83 -7.34
C LYS A 59 9.07 -20.68 -7.98
N PHE A 60 8.91 -19.47 -7.45
CA PHE A 60 9.57 -18.24 -7.89
C PHE A 60 10.64 -17.77 -6.91
N GLY A 61 11.12 -18.67 -6.04
CA GLY A 61 12.00 -18.32 -4.93
C GLY A 61 13.31 -17.61 -5.30
N ALA A 62 13.81 -17.80 -6.53
CA ALA A 62 15.01 -17.15 -7.04
C ALA A 62 14.81 -15.69 -7.47
N THR A 63 13.57 -15.19 -7.57
CA THR A 63 13.28 -13.80 -7.90
C THR A 63 13.87 -12.87 -6.84
N ILE A 64 14.64 -11.87 -7.27
CA ILE A 64 15.16 -10.84 -6.37
C ILE A 64 14.08 -9.79 -6.14
N VAL A 65 13.84 -9.44 -4.89
CA VAL A 65 12.82 -8.49 -4.45
C VAL A 65 13.40 -7.50 -3.43
N PRO A 66 12.94 -6.24 -3.44
CA PRO A 66 13.29 -5.27 -2.41
C PRO A 66 12.56 -5.60 -1.12
N LEU A 67 13.32 -5.68 -0.03
CA LEU A 67 12.81 -5.92 1.32
C LEU A 67 13.19 -4.76 2.23
N GLU A 68 12.19 -4.19 2.87
CA GLU A 68 12.34 -3.28 4.00
C GLU A 68 12.36 -4.11 5.29
N ILE A 69 13.45 -4.00 6.05
CA ILE A 69 13.63 -4.69 7.32
C ILE A 69 13.68 -3.63 8.41
N THR A 70 12.76 -3.70 9.37
CA THR A 70 12.79 -2.86 10.56
C THR A 70 13.06 -3.72 11.79
N ASN A 71 14.11 -3.41 12.54
CA ASN A 71 14.44 -4.10 13.79
C ASN A 71 14.76 -3.07 14.88
N ASN A 72 14.00 -3.06 15.97
CA ASN A 72 14.16 -2.11 17.08
C ASN A 72 14.26 -0.64 16.63
N GLY A 73 13.45 -0.24 15.65
CA GLY A 73 13.43 1.12 15.11
C GLY A 73 14.47 1.41 14.03
N GLN A 74 15.48 0.55 13.84
CA GLN A 74 16.43 0.67 12.74
C GLN A 74 15.82 0.12 11.46
N PHE A 75 15.87 0.91 10.39
CA PHE A 75 15.38 0.54 9.07
C PHE A 75 16.53 0.26 8.12
N VAL A 76 16.37 -0.75 7.27
CA VAL A 76 17.27 -0.99 6.14
C VAL A 76 16.47 -1.55 4.97
N ARG A 77 16.81 -1.12 3.75
CA ARG A 77 16.34 -1.75 2.52
C ARG A 77 17.44 -2.61 1.92
N VAL A 78 17.09 -3.84 1.55
CA VAL A 78 18.00 -4.81 0.92
C VAL A 78 17.33 -5.51 -0.25
N GLU A 79 18.11 -5.89 -1.25
CA GLU A 79 17.66 -6.76 -2.35
C GLU A 79 17.96 -8.22 -2.00
N GLN A 80 16.93 -9.04 -1.85
CA GLN A 80 17.08 -10.45 -1.48
C GLN A 80 16.15 -11.36 -2.29
N SER A 81 16.38 -12.68 -2.22
CA SER A 81 15.54 -13.63 -2.93
C SER A 81 14.14 -13.72 -2.30
N LEU A 82 13.13 -14.04 -3.11
CA LEU A 82 11.79 -14.29 -2.62
C LEU A 82 11.79 -15.45 -1.61
N SER A 83 12.64 -16.47 -1.80
CA SER A 83 12.82 -17.54 -0.82
C SER A 83 13.23 -17.02 0.55
N PHE A 84 14.19 -16.07 0.62
CA PHE A 84 14.61 -15.47 1.89
C PHE A 84 13.44 -14.77 2.58
N TYR A 85 12.64 -14.00 1.84
CA TYR A 85 11.43 -13.38 2.37
C TYR A 85 10.42 -14.40 2.92
N LEU A 86 10.14 -15.47 2.17
CA LEU A 86 9.21 -16.53 2.59
C LEU A 86 9.69 -17.24 3.87
N GLU A 87 10.99 -17.46 4.01
CA GLU A 87 11.60 -18.01 5.22
C GLU A 87 11.45 -17.07 6.43
N CYS A 88 11.67 -15.77 6.25
CA CYS A 88 11.44 -14.76 7.30
C CYS A 88 9.98 -14.78 7.78
N VAL A 89 9.01 -14.80 6.85
CA VAL A 89 7.58 -14.87 7.19
C VAL A 89 7.24 -16.16 7.94
N LYS A 90 7.79 -17.31 7.50
CA LYS A 90 7.57 -18.60 8.17
C LYS A 90 8.14 -18.62 9.59
N ALA A 91 9.33 -18.06 9.79
CA ALA A 91 9.95 -17.96 11.12
C ALA A 91 9.11 -17.09 12.07
N SER A 92 8.64 -15.93 11.59
CA SER A 92 7.82 -14.99 12.39
C SER A 92 6.45 -15.53 12.77
N THR A 93 5.90 -16.48 12.01
CA THR A 93 4.59 -17.10 12.29
C THR A 93 4.68 -18.34 13.18
N THR A 94 5.85 -18.99 13.25
CA THR A 94 6.07 -20.22 14.03
C THR A 94 6.53 -19.93 15.47
N SER A 95 7.10 -18.75 15.74
CA SER A 95 7.55 -18.37 17.08
C SER A 95 6.38 -18.12 18.02
N THR A 96 6.14 -19.04 18.97
CA THR A 96 5.09 -18.94 19.98
C THR A 96 5.52 -18.26 21.29
N ALA A 97 6.81 -17.89 21.41
CA ALA A 97 7.39 -17.45 22.69
C ALA A 97 7.63 -15.94 22.78
N THR A 98 7.86 -15.24 21.65
CA THR A 98 8.16 -13.80 21.62
C THR A 98 7.68 -13.16 20.31
N ILE A 99 7.19 -11.92 20.40
CA ILE A 99 6.90 -11.09 19.22
C ILE A 99 8.24 -10.81 18.52
N PRO A 100 8.39 -11.12 17.22
CA PRO A 100 9.62 -10.82 16.50
C PRO A 100 9.94 -9.33 16.56
N THR A 101 11.18 -8.99 16.95
CA THR A 101 11.66 -7.60 16.95
C THR A 101 11.90 -7.08 15.52
N ALA A 102 12.21 -8.00 14.60
CA ALA A 102 12.41 -7.73 13.20
C ALA A 102 11.11 -7.93 12.40
N ARG A 103 10.74 -6.94 11.60
CA ARG A 103 9.64 -7.00 10.64
C ARG A 103 10.23 -6.92 9.24
N VAL A 104 9.77 -7.78 8.34
CA VAL A 104 10.18 -7.81 6.94
C VAL A 104 8.98 -7.46 6.07
N TYR A 105 9.15 -6.47 5.21
CA TYR A 105 8.12 -5.99 4.30
C TYR A 105 8.66 -6.00 2.88
N LEU A 106 8.08 -6.83 2.01
CA LEU A 106 8.31 -6.71 0.58
C LEU A 106 7.57 -5.44 0.14
N ALA A 107 8.31 -4.41 -0.24
CA ALA A 107 7.77 -3.06 -0.43
C ALA A 107 8.39 -2.41 -1.66
N GLN A 108 7.62 -1.57 -2.35
CA GLN A 108 8.09 -0.89 -3.56
C GLN A 108 8.62 -1.85 -4.65
N ALA A 109 8.16 -3.10 -4.67
CA ALA A 109 8.64 -4.09 -5.63
C ALA A 109 7.95 -3.90 -6.98
N SER A 110 8.69 -3.50 -8.00
CA SER A 110 8.15 -3.26 -9.34
C SER A 110 7.66 -4.56 -9.96
N LEU A 111 6.42 -4.60 -10.48
CA LEU A 111 5.91 -5.80 -11.14
C LEU A 111 6.78 -6.20 -12.33
N ALA A 112 7.44 -5.25 -13.00
CA ALA A 112 8.29 -5.51 -14.16
C ALA A 112 9.46 -6.46 -13.86
N ASP A 113 9.90 -6.52 -12.61
CA ASP A 113 11.02 -7.35 -12.16
C ASP A 113 10.59 -8.78 -11.83
N PHE A 114 9.27 -9.06 -11.81
CA PHE A 114 8.75 -10.39 -11.52
C PHE A 114 8.63 -11.27 -12.78
N PRO A 115 8.79 -12.60 -12.61
CA PRO A 115 8.48 -13.57 -13.66
C PRO A 115 7.07 -13.38 -14.22
N LYS A 116 6.91 -13.66 -15.52
CA LYS A 116 5.62 -13.47 -16.22
C LYS A 116 4.44 -14.11 -15.50
N ALA A 117 4.60 -15.31 -14.95
CA ALA A 117 3.54 -16.02 -14.24
C ALA A 117 3.00 -15.25 -13.03
N LEU A 118 3.85 -14.54 -12.27
CA LEU A 118 3.41 -13.69 -11.17
C LEU A 118 2.79 -12.38 -11.69
N ARG A 119 3.32 -11.80 -12.76
CA ARG A 119 2.70 -10.62 -13.40
C ARG A 119 1.30 -10.91 -13.93
N ASP A 120 1.09 -12.11 -14.49
CA ASP A 120 -0.22 -12.55 -15.00
C ASP A 120 -1.25 -12.75 -13.89
N ASP A 121 -0.83 -12.88 -12.62
CA ASP A 121 -1.74 -12.99 -11.47
C ASP A 121 -2.29 -11.62 -10.99
N VAL A 122 -1.70 -10.52 -11.45
CA VAL A 122 -2.08 -9.14 -11.16
C VAL A 122 -2.12 -8.30 -12.45
N PRO A 123 -3.03 -8.62 -13.39
CA PRO A 123 -3.16 -7.85 -14.63
C PRO A 123 -3.47 -6.38 -14.33
N THR A 124 -2.96 -5.49 -15.19
CA THR A 124 -3.24 -4.06 -15.10
C THR A 124 -4.74 -3.79 -15.29
N PRO A 125 -5.42 -3.07 -14.38
CA PRO A 125 -6.84 -2.77 -14.50
C PRO A 125 -7.21 -1.91 -15.73
N ASP A 126 -8.42 -2.09 -16.27
CA ASP A 126 -8.94 -1.26 -17.37
C ASP A 126 -8.97 0.23 -17.03
N ALA A 127 -9.27 0.57 -15.76
CA ALA A 127 -9.21 1.94 -15.25
C ALA A 127 -7.81 2.57 -15.43
N VAL A 128 -6.76 1.76 -15.34
CA VAL A 128 -5.36 2.20 -15.52
C VAL A 128 -5.00 2.27 -17.01
N LEU A 129 -5.40 1.26 -17.79
CA LEU A 129 -5.08 1.16 -19.22
C LEU A 129 -5.86 2.14 -20.10
N HIS A 130 -7.03 2.59 -19.65
CA HIS A 130 -7.97 3.27 -20.53
C HIS A 130 -8.45 4.61 -19.99
N ALA A 131 -8.36 4.95 -18.70
CA ALA A 131 -8.93 6.21 -18.23
C ALA A 131 -8.18 7.46 -18.71
N GLY A 132 -6.84 7.39 -18.75
CA GLY A 132 -5.94 8.45 -19.18
C GLY A 132 -5.33 8.20 -20.56
N LYS A 133 -4.02 8.44 -20.69
CA LYS A 133 -3.20 8.15 -21.88
C LYS A 133 -2.97 6.65 -22.08
N GLY A 134 -3.21 5.85 -21.05
CA GLY A 134 -3.14 4.40 -21.10
C GLY A 134 -1.74 3.83 -20.93
N ASP A 135 -0.79 4.67 -20.53
CA ASP A 135 0.56 4.23 -20.18
C ASP A 135 0.72 4.05 -18.66
N VAL A 136 1.26 2.90 -18.28
CA VAL A 136 1.61 2.58 -16.90
C VAL A 136 2.99 3.19 -16.62
N TYR A 137 3.03 4.23 -15.80
CA TYR A 137 4.27 4.86 -15.37
C TYR A 137 5.10 3.93 -14.48
N GLY A 138 4.41 3.19 -13.60
CA GLY A 138 5.04 2.23 -12.71
C GLY A 138 3.99 1.39 -11.99
N SER A 139 4.46 0.35 -11.30
CA SER A 139 3.61 -0.48 -10.45
C SER A 139 4.40 -0.90 -9.22
N SER A 140 3.71 -1.25 -8.15
CA SER A 140 4.36 -1.77 -6.97
C SER A 140 3.53 -2.82 -6.26
N LEU A 141 4.22 -3.88 -5.85
CA LEU A 141 3.72 -4.88 -4.93
C LEU A 141 4.20 -4.62 -3.51
N TRP A 142 3.30 -4.83 -2.56
CA TRP A 142 3.52 -4.65 -1.13
C TRP A 142 2.97 -5.84 -0.35
N ILE A 143 3.82 -6.59 0.35
CA ILE A 143 3.41 -7.76 1.14
C ILE A 143 4.20 -7.82 2.44
N GLY A 144 3.49 -7.83 3.57
CA GLY A 144 4.12 -7.93 4.90
C GLY A 144 3.18 -8.42 5.97
N GLN A 145 3.73 -8.67 7.16
CA GLN A 145 2.94 -9.04 8.32
C GLN A 145 2.42 -7.78 9.05
N ALA A 146 1.11 -7.71 9.22
CA ALA A 146 0.47 -6.61 9.95
C ALA A 146 0.90 -6.56 11.44
N PRO A 147 0.93 -5.37 12.06
CA PRO A 147 0.72 -4.07 11.43
C PRO A 147 1.84 -3.64 10.46
N THR A 148 1.46 -2.89 9.42
CA THR A 148 2.39 -2.17 8.54
C THR A 148 2.03 -0.69 8.52
N TYR A 149 2.98 0.17 8.20
CA TYR A 149 2.74 1.61 8.17
C TYR A 149 3.53 2.27 7.03
N THR A 150 2.84 3.07 6.23
CA THR A 150 3.43 3.95 5.22
C THR A 150 3.06 5.39 5.59
N PRO A 151 4.06 6.24 5.92
CA PRO A 151 3.86 7.63 6.29
C PRO A 151 3.12 8.47 5.25
N LEU A 152 2.66 9.63 5.69
CA LEU A 152 1.98 10.58 4.82
C LEU A 152 2.91 11.06 3.71
N HIS A 153 2.56 10.77 2.46
CA HIS A 153 3.32 11.16 1.27
C HIS A 153 2.36 11.43 0.11
N ARG A 154 2.89 11.88 -1.03
CA ARG A 154 2.12 12.06 -2.25
C ARG A 154 2.85 11.49 -3.45
N ASP A 155 2.08 10.99 -4.40
CA ASP A 155 2.63 10.41 -5.63
C ASP A 155 2.68 11.43 -6.78
N PRO A 156 3.60 11.28 -7.74
CA PRO A 156 3.70 12.17 -8.90
C PRO A 156 2.59 11.96 -9.93
N ASN A 157 1.92 10.80 -9.91
CA ASN A 157 0.90 10.39 -10.88
C ASN A 157 -0.35 9.83 -10.16
N PRO A 158 -1.53 9.83 -10.81
CA PRO A 158 -2.69 9.09 -10.32
C PRO A 158 -2.37 7.62 -10.07
N ASN A 159 -3.00 7.03 -9.06
CA ASN A 159 -2.72 5.69 -8.57
C ASN A 159 -4.01 4.87 -8.45
N VAL A 160 -4.03 3.65 -8.96
CA VAL A 160 -5.04 2.64 -8.61
C VAL A 160 -4.41 1.64 -7.67
N PHE A 161 -4.89 1.62 -6.43
CA PHE A 161 -4.49 0.70 -5.37
C PHE A 161 -5.49 -0.44 -5.28
N VAL A 162 -5.02 -1.68 -5.14
CA VAL A 162 -5.85 -2.87 -4.94
C VAL A 162 -5.34 -3.68 -3.77
N GLN A 163 -6.24 -3.98 -2.83
CA GLN A 163 -5.95 -4.83 -1.68
C GLN A 163 -6.08 -6.29 -2.09
N LEU A 164 -5.00 -7.06 -1.98
CA LEU A 164 -4.98 -8.48 -2.33
C LEU A 164 -5.30 -9.37 -1.12
N ALA A 165 -4.82 -9.00 0.07
CA ALA A 165 -4.92 -9.83 1.27
C ALA A 165 -4.94 -9.00 2.55
N GLY A 166 -5.71 -9.44 3.54
CA GLY A 166 -5.85 -8.73 4.82
C GLY A 166 -6.43 -7.33 4.67
N LYS A 167 -6.37 -6.55 5.74
CA LYS A 167 -7.01 -5.23 5.82
C LYS A 167 -5.99 -4.10 5.85
N LYS A 168 -6.30 -3.01 5.14
CA LYS A 168 -5.59 -1.73 5.28
C LYS A 168 -6.60 -0.61 5.51
N ARG A 169 -6.18 0.38 6.29
CA ARG A 169 -6.86 1.67 6.43
C ARG A 169 -6.02 2.73 5.74
N ILE A 170 -6.69 3.56 4.94
CA ILE A 170 -6.04 4.59 4.12
C ILE A 170 -6.68 5.93 4.44
N ARG A 171 -5.86 6.93 4.77
CA ARG A 171 -6.27 8.32 4.94
C ARG A 171 -5.69 9.15 3.80
N CYS A 172 -6.53 9.95 3.16
CA CYS A 172 -6.20 10.80 2.02
C CYS A 172 -6.54 12.26 2.34
N PHE A 173 -5.71 13.18 1.86
CA PHE A 173 -5.88 14.61 2.00
C PHE A 173 -5.68 15.30 0.65
N ALA A 174 -6.48 16.33 0.38
CA ALA A 174 -6.28 17.19 -0.76
C ALA A 174 -4.87 17.81 -0.73
N PRO A 175 -4.27 18.14 -1.89
CA PRO A 175 -2.87 18.57 -1.98
C PRO A 175 -2.49 19.66 -0.97
N HIS A 176 -3.27 20.73 -0.85
CA HIS A 176 -2.99 21.85 0.04
C HIS A 176 -3.06 21.49 1.53
N ILE A 177 -3.98 20.59 1.92
CA ILE A 177 -4.09 20.12 3.31
C ILE A 177 -2.91 19.23 3.68
N GLY A 178 -2.59 18.25 2.84
CA GLY A 178 -1.45 17.37 3.10
C GLY A 178 -0.11 18.12 3.11
N HIS A 179 0.04 19.13 2.25
CA HIS A 179 1.19 20.04 2.30
C HIS A 179 1.26 20.82 3.62
N ALA A 180 0.12 21.32 4.14
CA ALA A 180 0.09 22.03 5.41
C ALA A 180 0.42 21.11 6.60
N ILE A 181 -0.08 19.88 6.61
CA ILE A 181 0.28 18.86 7.61
C ILE A 181 1.77 18.61 7.58
N PHE A 182 2.33 18.34 6.39
CA PHE A 182 3.75 18.06 6.23
C PHE A 182 4.62 19.24 6.69
N ALA A 183 4.29 20.47 6.26
CA ALA A 183 5.04 21.67 6.65
C ALA A 183 5.03 21.90 8.17
N ARG A 184 3.88 21.72 8.83
CA ARG A 184 3.76 21.80 10.29
C ARG A 184 4.64 20.76 10.98
N VAL A 185 4.64 19.52 10.49
CA VAL A 185 5.49 18.46 11.06
C VAL A 185 6.98 18.79 10.87
N GLN A 186 7.39 19.27 9.71
CA GLN A 186 8.78 19.72 9.49
C GLN A 186 9.17 20.84 10.46
N GLU A 187 8.32 21.85 10.64
CA GLU A 187 8.56 22.93 11.60
C GLU A 187 8.71 22.40 13.04
N GLN A 188 7.82 21.48 13.46
CA GLN A 188 7.84 20.89 14.79
C GLN A 188 9.12 20.11 15.09
N ILE A 189 9.63 19.36 14.11
CA ILE A 189 10.84 18.55 14.28
C ILE A 189 12.12 19.30 13.91
N GLY A 190 12.03 20.56 13.48
CA GLY A 190 13.17 21.32 12.95
C GLY A 190 13.75 20.72 11.65
N GLY A 191 12.92 20.00 10.89
CA GLY A 191 13.28 19.31 9.65
C GLY A 191 13.27 20.22 8.42
N SER A 192 13.83 19.72 7.32
CA SER A 192 13.92 20.42 6.03
C SER A 192 13.66 19.50 4.83
N ALA A 193 12.95 18.40 5.05
CA ALA A 193 12.67 17.40 4.02
C ALA A 193 11.79 17.94 2.88
N VAL A 194 12.01 17.44 1.67
CA VAL A 194 11.32 17.89 0.46
C VAL A 194 10.06 17.07 0.23
N ALA A 195 8.90 17.73 0.24
CA ALA A 195 7.58 17.09 0.09
C ALA A 195 7.34 16.33 -1.23
N THR A 196 8.11 16.60 -2.28
CA THR A 196 7.77 16.21 -3.66
C THR A 196 8.39 14.90 -4.12
N MET A 197 9.43 14.42 -3.45
CA MET A 197 10.16 13.19 -3.76
C MET A 197 10.48 12.51 -2.44
N ARG A 198 9.67 11.52 -2.07
CA ARG A 198 9.82 10.78 -0.82
C ARG A 198 10.06 9.29 -1.11
N GLY A 199 11.01 8.70 -0.42
CA GLY A 199 11.42 7.32 -0.55
C GLY A 199 11.67 6.69 0.82
N GLU A 200 12.77 5.95 0.94
CA GLU A 200 13.16 5.24 2.17
C GLU A 200 13.38 6.16 3.37
N GLU A 201 13.79 7.40 3.14
CA GLU A 201 14.09 8.36 4.21
C GLU A 201 12.84 8.74 5.03
N MET A 202 11.64 8.49 4.51
CA MET A 202 10.41 8.70 5.26
C MET A 202 10.10 7.54 6.23
N MET A 203 10.77 6.40 6.10
CA MET A 203 10.43 5.16 6.82
C MET A 203 11.08 5.03 8.20
N GLU A 204 11.85 6.03 8.63
CA GLU A 204 12.49 6.11 9.94
C GLU A 204 12.57 7.54 10.50
N GLY A 205 12.97 7.66 11.77
CA GLY A 205 13.23 8.94 12.43
C GLY A 205 12.00 9.73 12.90
N ASP A 206 12.27 10.90 13.47
CA ASP A 206 11.29 11.76 14.13
C ASP A 206 10.13 12.18 13.21
N GLU A 207 10.41 12.35 11.92
CA GLU A 207 9.38 12.71 10.93
C GLU A 207 8.31 11.64 10.81
N LYS A 208 8.71 10.36 10.73
CA LYS A 208 7.77 9.24 10.65
C LYS A 208 6.84 9.21 11.83
N GLU A 209 7.39 9.35 13.04
CA GLU A 209 6.64 9.33 14.29
C GLU A 209 5.69 10.52 14.40
N ALA A 210 6.18 11.71 14.05
CA ALA A 210 5.38 12.94 14.06
C ALA A 210 4.24 12.90 13.03
N LEU A 211 4.50 12.44 11.79
CA LEU A 211 3.46 12.23 10.78
C LEU A 211 2.46 11.16 11.21
N GLU A 212 2.91 10.09 11.86
CA GLU A 212 2.00 9.06 12.36
C GLU A 212 1.04 9.64 13.39
N LYS A 213 1.58 10.38 14.37
CA LYS A 213 0.77 11.05 15.39
C LYS A 213 -0.19 12.04 14.76
N GLU A 214 0.29 12.90 13.87
CA GLU A 214 -0.52 13.97 13.28
C GLU A 214 -1.62 13.46 12.37
N VAL A 215 -1.40 12.34 11.67
CA VAL A 215 -2.40 11.77 10.75
C VAL A 215 -3.31 10.76 11.44
N TRP A 216 -2.84 10.01 12.44
CA TRP A 216 -3.59 8.88 13.00
C TRP A 216 -4.09 9.07 14.44
N GLN A 217 -3.55 10.04 15.18
CA GLN A 217 -3.86 10.26 16.60
C GLN A 217 -4.35 11.69 16.90
N SER A 218 -4.17 12.63 15.97
CA SER A 218 -4.59 14.02 16.13
C SER A 218 -6.09 14.21 15.95
N GLU A 219 -6.66 15.15 16.70
CA GLU A 219 -8.03 15.65 16.54
C GLU A 219 -8.05 17.08 15.95
N GLY A 220 -6.95 17.49 15.29
CA GLY A 220 -6.84 18.81 14.67
C GLY A 220 -7.87 19.05 13.56
N SER A 221 -8.14 20.32 13.24
CA SER A 221 -9.15 20.73 12.25
C SER A 221 -8.91 20.16 10.84
N HIS A 222 -7.67 19.82 10.49
CA HIS A 222 -7.36 19.14 9.23
C HIS A 222 -8.05 17.78 9.08
N MET A 223 -8.44 17.15 10.19
CA MET A 223 -9.18 15.88 10.19
C MET A 223 -10.60 16.01 9.66
N GLU A 224 -11.20 17.20 9.70
CA GLU A 224 -12.46 17.49 9.01
C GLU A 224 -12.31 17.29 7.50
N HIS A 225 -11.13 17.50 6.94
CA HIS A 225 -10.84 17.34 5.52
C HIS A 225 -10.24 15.96 5.16
N CYS A 226 -10.14 15.04 6.13
CA CYS A 226 -9.61 13.69 5.90
C CYS A 226 -10.62 12.84 5.12
N PHE A 227 -10.20 12.26 4.00
CA PHE A 227 -10.93 11.18 3.33
C PHE A 227 -10.39 9.84 3.79
N GLU A 228 -11.24 8.92 4.23
CA GLU A 228 -10.80 7.65 4.79
C GLU A 228 -11.50 6.44 4.16
N ALA A 229 -10.75 5.37 3.94
CA ALA A 229 -11.28 4.06 3.55
C ALA A 229 -10.65 2.92 4.37
N GLU A 230 -11.48 1.93 4.71
CA GLU A 230 -11.02 0.57 5.06
C GLU A 230 -11.16 -0.31 3.81
N VAL A 231 -10.06 -0.94 3.40
CA VAL A 231 -10.02 -1.87 2.26
C VAL A 231 -9.63 -3.26 2.75
N ASP A 232 -10.29 -4.27 2.20
CA ASP A 232 -10.02 -5.68 2.45
C ASP A 232 -9.78 -6.39 1.10
N SER A 233 -9.37 -7.65 1.13
CA SER A 233 -9.06 -8.44 -0.07
C SER A 233 -10.12 -8.30 -1.18
N GLY A 234 -9.71 -7.89 -2.39
CA GLY A 234 -10.57 -7.64 -3.54
C GLY A 234 -11.10 -6.21 -3.66
N ASP A 235 -10.87 -5.33 -2.69
CA ASP A 235 -11.26 -3.93 -2.79
C ASP A 235 -10.19 -3.10 -3.51
N GLY A 236 -10.61 -2.05 -4.21
CA GLY A 236 -9.70 -1.11 -4.87
C GLY A 236 -10.04 0.34 -4.57
N LEU A 237 -9.03 1.19 -4.63
CA LEU A 237 -9.08 2.62 -4.36
C LEU A 237 -8.35 3.38 -5.45
N TYR A 238 -8.99 4.40 -6.01
CA TYR A 238 -8.32 5.41 -6.81
C TYR A 238 -7.83 6.56 -5.93
N ILE A 239 -6.54 6.90 -6.07
CA ILE A 239 -5.90 8.05 -5.42
C ILE A 239 -5.49 9.04 -6.53
N PRO A 240 -6.07 10.25 -6.56
CA PRO A 240 -5.78 11.21 -7.62
C PRO A 240 -4.36 11.76 -7.54
N LYS A 241 -3.89 12.30 -8.66
CA LYS A 241 -2.59 12.96 -8.73
C LYS A 241 -2.44 14.03 -7.64
N GLY A 242 -1.33 13.98 -6.90
CA GLY A 242 -0.98 14.97 -5.89
C GLY A 242 -1.75 14.86 -4.57
N TYR A 243 -2.70 13.93 -4.44
CA TYR A 243 -3.30 13.64 -3.15
C TYR A 243 -2.26 13.06 -2.20
N TRP A 244 -2.25 13.59 -0.99
CA TRP A 244 -1.46 13.04 0.09
C TRP A 244 -2.20 11.86 0.70
N HIS A 245 -1.47 10.81 1.07
CA HIS A 245 -2.08 9.64 1.68
C HIS A 245 -1.12 8.94 2.63
N SER A 246 -1.69 8.30 3.64
CA SER A 246 -1.01 7.45 4.61
C SER A 246 -1.77 6.15 4.76
N VAL A 247 -1.04 5.05 4.97
CA VAL A 247 -1.60 3.70 4.92
C VAL A 247 -1.18 2.91 6.15
N LYS A 248 -2.13 2.25 6.81
CA LYS A 248 -1.88 1.29 7.90
C LYS A 248 -2.42 -0.09 7.55
N GLY A 249 -1.58 -1.11 7.61
CA GLY A 249 -1.99 -2.51 7.63
C GLY A 249 -2.45 -2.91 9.02
N GLU A 250 -3.59 -3.59 9.11
CA GLU A 250 -4.24 -3.92 10.38
C GLU A 250 -4.38 -5.44 10.56
N GLY A 251 -4.54 -5.87 11.81
CA GLY A 251 -4.68 -7.27 12.18
C GLY A 251 -3.35 -7.98 12.45
N ASN A 252 -3.41 -9.32 12.48
CA ASN A 252 -2.33 -10.19 12.98
C ASN A 252 -1.79 -11.18 11.94
N GLY A 253 -2.12 -10.99 10.66
CA GLY A 253 -1.76 -11.86 9.55
C GLY A 253 -1.02 -11.12 8.44
N ILE A 254 -0.93 -11.74 7.27
CA ILE A 254 -0.37 -11.12 6.08
C ILE A 254 -1.34 -10.08 5.52
N VAL A 255 -0.78 -8.91 5.19
CA VAL A 255 -1.43 -7.88 4.40
C VAL A 255 -0.68 -7.73 3.08
N GLY A 256 -1.44 -7.68 1.99
CA GLY A 256 -0.91 -7.62 0.63
C GLY A 256 -1.69 -6.64 -0.22
N SER A 257 -0.99 -5.82 -1.01
CA SER A 257 -1.61 -4.90 -1.96
C SER A 257 -0.73 -4.69 -3.17
N VAL A 258 -1.34 -4.36 -4.29
CA VAL A 258 -0.68 -3.97 -5.54
C VAL A 258 -1.22 -2.63 -5.99
N ASN A 259 -0.40 -1.81 -6.64
CA ASN A 259 -0.88 -0.56 -7.19
C ASN A 259 -0.19 -0.19 -8.50
N TRP A 260 -0.83 0.67 -9.29
CA TRP A 260 -0.36 1.14 -10.58
C TRP A 260 -0.45 2.66 -10.66
N TRP A 261 0.67 3.29 -10.96
CA TRP A 261 0.74 4.70 -11.33
C TRP A 261 0.64 4.84 -12.84
N PHE A 262 -0.21 5.73 -13.31
CA PHE A 262 -0.52 5.86 -14.74
C PHE A 262 -0.70 7.31 -15.18
N ARG A 263 -0.72 7.55 -16.49
CA ARG A 263 -0.90 8.89 -17.08
C ARG A 263 -2.07 8.91 -18.05
#